data_AF-F9Q1C2-F1
#
_entry.id   AF-F9Q1C2-F1
#
_cell.length_a   1.000
_cell.length_b   1.000
_cell.length_c   1.000
_cell.angle_alpha   90.00
_cell.angle_beta   90.00
_cell.angle_gamma   90.00
#
_symmetry.space_group_name_H-M   'P 1'
#
loop_
_entity.id
_entity.type
_entity.pdbx_description
1 polymer ?
#
loop_
_entity_poly.entity_id
_entity_poly.type
_entity_poly.pdbx_seq_one_letter_code
_entity_poly.pdbx_strand_id
1 'polypeptide(L)'
;MISTVFLYYGDVVKSMTGEKELPKQPCQAVVLSDGKSPYFFSDRHRVGDFNLILWTPYGTNFNGITETITDTLSISFFPEIKNERKSYKLKETDEELLSFENITFKLAIIQVLMYDLEVLKPVFNIFDFAEEASELNIDTESMEIIQPALDYMINLPIPKKYAEQVQEIDMDGGNEIYMNLIPQWDGEDDSFDLNEVSLKELQQFPNLKKATIMTSNFEQVKDIFKSQGIKVELL
;
A
#
# COMPACT_ATOMS: atom_id res chain seq x y z
N MET A 1 3.03 -4.55 11.70
CA MET A 1 3.55 -4.93 13.04
C MET A 1 4.97 -5.48 12.84
N ILE A 2 5.88 -5.40 13.80
CA ILE A 2 5.68 -6.07 15.11
C ILE A 2 5.97 -7.60 15.09
N SER A 3 6.31 -8.17 13.92
CA SER A 3 5.94 -9.57 13.55
C SER A 3 6.26 -10.65 14.58
N THR A 4 7.38 -10.58 15.30
CA THR A 4 7.45 -11.08 16.69
C THR A 4 8.44 -10.27 17.53
N VAL A 5 7.95 -9.66 18.61
CA VAL A 5 8.76 -9.10 19.71
C VAL A 5 9.68 -10.17 20.29
N PHE A 6 10.94 -9.82 20.52
CA PHE A 6 11.85 -10.67 21.28
C PHE A 6 11.98 -10.27 22.75
N LEU A 7 12.04 -11.29 23.60
CA LEU A 7 12.44 -11.18 25.00
C LEU A 7 13.77 -11.92 25.18
N TYR A 8 14.87 -11.18 25.36
CA TYR A 8 16.22 -11.74 25.48
C TYR A 8 16.87 -11.46 26.83
N TYR A 9 17.51 -12.49 27.38
CA TYR A 9 18.46 -12.39 28.47
C TYR A 9 19.64 -13.33 28.18
N GLY A 10 20.87 -12.80 28.02
CA GLY A 10 22.09 -13.62 27.90
C GLY A 10 23.34 -12.92 27.38
N ASP A 11 24.43 -13.69 27.20
CA ASP A 11 25.87 -13.30 27.10
C ASP A 11 26.27 -12.05 26.29
N VAL A 12 25.43 -11.54 25.39
CA VAL A 12 25.69 -10.31 24.60
C VAL A 12 25.18 -9.04 25.31
N VAL A 13 24.26 -9.19 26.26
CA VAL A 13 23.72 -8.12 27.10
C VAL A 13 24.47 -8.14 28.45
N LYS A 14 25.18 -7.06 28.76
CA LYS A 14 25.88 -6.94 30.05
C LYS A 14 24.97 -6.25 31.07
N SER A 15 24.89 -6.83 32.26
CA SER A 15 24.27 -6.22 33.45
C SER A 15 24.87 -4.84 33.71
N MET A 16 24.04 -3.81 33.90
CA MET A 16 24.53 -2.53 34.39
C MET A 16 24.73 -2.58 35.91
N THR A 17 25.45 -1.58 36.44
CA THR A 17 25.98 -1.58 37.81
C THR A 17 24.89 -1.74 38.87
N GLY A 18 24.76 -2.96 39.42
CA GLY A 18 23.77 -3.30 40.45
C GLY A 18 22.92 -4.55 40.14
N GLU A 19 22.94 -5.05 38.91
CA GLU A 19 22.10 -6.17 38.47
C GLU A 19 22.81 -7.55 38.53
N LYS A 20 22.03 -8.63 38.43
CA LYS A 20 22.54 -10.03 38.42
C LYS A 20 22.82 -10.53 37.00
N GLU A 21 23.74 -11.49 36.88
CA GLU A 21 24.13 -12.11 35.59
C GLU A 21 22.98 -12.81 34.86
N LEU A 22 23.07 -12.84 33.52
CA LEU A 22 22.04 -13.33 32.62
C LEU A 22 22.26 -14.80 32.16
N PRO A 23 21.23 -15.50 31.65
CA PRO A 23 21.31 -16.89 31.18
C PRO A 23 22.20 -17.08 29.95
N LYS A 24 22.96 -18.17 29.87
CA LYS A 24 24.05 -18.32 28.89
C LYS A 24 23.65 -18.88 27.51
N GLN A 25 22.38 -19.16 27.25
CA GLN A 25 21.89 -19.57 25.92
C GLN A 25 20.48 -19.00 25.59
N PRO A 26 20.24 -18.47 24.37
CA PRO A 26 19.02 -17.75 23.99
C PRO A 26 17.94 -18.57 23.23
N CYS A 27 16.75 -17.96 23.00
CA CYS A 27 15.71 -18.43 22.06
C CYS A 27 14.94 -17.25 21.39
N GLN A 28 14.33 -17.47 20.20
CA GLN A 28 14.20 -16.43 19.14
C GLN A 28 12.88 -16.53 18.27
N ALA A 29 12.11 -15.44 18.06
CA ALA A 29 11.29 -15.13 16.85
C ALA A 29 11.23 -13.60 16.49
N VAL A 30 11.34 -13.20 15.20
CA VAL A 30 11.78 -11.84 14.71
C VAL A 30 10.68 -10.84 14.27
N VAL A 31 10.88 -9.54 14.54
CA VAL A 31 10.33 -8.35 13.81
C VAL A 31 11.33 -7.80 12.80
N LEU A 32 10.88 -7.33 11.62
CA LEU A 32 11.61 -6.34 10.82
C LEU A 32 10.79 -5.05 10.62
N SER A 33 11.49 -3.92 10.60
CA SER A 33 11.02 -2.54 10.38
C SER A 33 12.17 -1.81 9.67
N ASP A 34 11.84 -0.86 8.80
CA ASP A 34 12.67 -0.46 7.67
C ASP A 34 13.57 0.77 7.94
N GLY A 35 13.02 1.86 8.47
CA GLY A 35 13.83 3.03 8.85
C GLY A 35 13.27 3.97 9.91
N LYS A 36 11.95 4.01 10.07
CA LYS A 36 11.25 4.94 11.00
C LYS A 36 10.94 4.24 12.33
N SER A 37 10.93 4.99 13.44
CA SER A 37 10.44 4.44 14.72
C SER A 37 9.01 3.96 14.55
N PRO A 38 8.68 2.69 14.90
CA PRO A 38 7.32 2.20 14.79
C PRO A 38 6.38 3.05 15.65
N TYR A 39 5.41 3.69 15.00
CA TYR A 39 4.43 4.54 15.67
C TYR A 39 3.29 3.66 16.19
N PHE A 40 3.07 3.68 17.51
CA PHE A 40 2.08 2.83 18.16
C PHE A 40 0.91 3.66 18.68
N PHE A 41 -0.30 3.36 18.21
CA PHE A 41 -1.56 3.81 18.82
C PHE A 41 -2.21 2.61 19.53
N SER A 42 -2.61 2.76 20.79
CA SER A 42 -3.10 1.66 21.67
C SER A 42 -4.57 1.83 22.06
N ASP A 43 -5.27 0.78 22.50
CA ASP A 43 -5.24 0.30 23.89
C ASP A 43 -5.63 -1.21 24.04
N ARG A 44 -5.50 -1.86 25.20
CA ARG A 44 -5.20 -3.33 25.24
C ARG A 44 -6.37 -4.30 25.50
N HIS A 45 -6.22 -5.53 25.00
CA HIS A 45 -6.88 -6.75 25.51
C HIS A 45 -5.95 -7.99 25.48
N ARG A 46 -6.43 -9.13 26.03
CA ARG A 46 -5.69 -10.39 26.23
C ARG A 46 -6.00 -11.41 25.12
N VAL A 47 -4.98 -12.08 24.57
CA VAL A 47 -5.13 -13.09 23.49
C VAL A 47 -4.70 -14.46 24.00
N GLY A 48 -5.66 -15.30 24.38
CA GLY A 48 -5.39 -16.60 25.00
C GLY A 48 -4.64 -16.47 26.34
N ASP A 49 -3.55 -17.20 26.49
CA ASP A 49 -2.70 -17.16 27.70
C ASP A 49 -1.66 -16.02 27.71
N PHE A 50 -1.52 -15.26 26.61
CA PHE A 50 -0.55 -14.17 26.51
C PHE A 50 -1.01 -12.89 27.22
N ASN A 51 -0.13 -12.30 28.04
CA ASN A 51 -0.34 -10.99 28.66
C ASN A 51 0.64 -9.97 28.06
N LEU A 52 0.14 -8.84 27.55
CA LEU A 52 0.93 -7.77 26.95
C LEU A 52 1.21 -6.65 27.98
N ILE A 53 2.45 -6.57 28.46
CA ILE A 53 2.86 -5.59 29.48
C ILE A 53 3.82 -4.57 28.86
N LEU A 54 3.34 -3.36 28.55
CA LEU A 54 4.25 -2.21 28.41
C LEU A 54 4.83 -1.86 29.78
N TRP A 55 6.14 -1.59 29.80
CA TRP A 55 6.86 -1.02 30.94
C TRP A 55 7.33 0.39 30.58
N THR A 56 6.94 1.37 31.39
CA THR A 56 7.86 2.48 31.74
C THR A 56 8.62 2.04 33.01
N PRO A 57 9.78 2.63 33.37
CA PRO A 57 10.60 2.17 34.50
C PRO A 57 9.91 2.12 35.89
N TYR A 58 8.69 2.66 36.01
CA TYR A 58 7.92 2.72 37.26
C TYR A 58 6.44 2.29 37.10
N GLY A 59 5.98 1.89 35.90
CA GLY A 59 4.61 1.44 35.68
C GLY A 59 3.54 2.55 35.75
N THR A 60 3.92 3.79 35.42
CA THR A 60 3.08 4.99 35.50
C THR A 60 3.24 5.87 34.27
N ASN A 61 2.27 6.75 34.01
CA ASN A 61 2.33 7.80 32.98
C ASN A 61 3.29 8.94 33.36
N PHE A 62 3.40 9.96 32.50
CA PHE A 62 4.27 11.13 32.70
C PHE A 62 3.99 11.96 33.96
N ASN A 63 2.83 11.77 34.60
CA ASN A 63 2.44 12.42 35.85
C ASN A 63 2.62 11.51 37.08
N GLY A 64 3.19 10.31 36.93
CA GLY A 64 3.43 9.37 38.03
C GLY A 64 2.19 8.60 38.51
N ILE A 65 1.13 8.52 37.68
CA ILE A 65 -0.12 7.81 38.00
C ILE A 65 -0.19 6.50 37.20
N THR A 66 -0.70 5.42 37.82
CA THR A 66 -0.99 4.16 37.12
C THR A 66 -2.14 4.37 36.16
N GLU A 67 -1.87 4.31 34.87
CA GLU A 67 -2.84 4.60 33.81
C GLU A 67 -3.62 3.34 33.43
N THR A 68 -4.95 3.46 33.34
CA THR A 68 -5.82 2.37 32.86
C THR A 68 -6.23 2.68 31.44
N ILE A 69 -5.76 1.83 30.55
CA ILE A 69 -5.84 1.89 29.08
C ILE A 69 -7.21 1.31 28.65
N THR A 70 -7.98 2.02 27.83
CA THR A 70 -9.42 1.77 27.60
C THR A 70 -9.88 1.58 26.15
N ASP A 71 -9.16 2.08 25.16
CA ASP A 71 -9.49 1.89 23.73
C ASP A 71 -8.94 0.53 23.19
N THR A 72 -8.76 0.35 21.87
CA THR A 72 -8.35 -0.96 21.28
C THR A 72 -7.13 -0.89 20.34
N LEU A 73 -6.22 -1.85 20.48
CA LEU A 73 -4.92 -1.98 19.82
C LEU A 73 -5.08 -2.83 18.57
N SER A 74 -4.74 -2.26 17.41
CA SER A 74 -4.72 -2.97 16.14
C SER A 74 -3.31 -3.39 15.73
N ILE A 75 -3.24 -4.49 14.97
CA ILE A 75 -2.03 -5.18 14.56
C ILE A 75 -2.26 -5.67 13.12
N SER A 76 -1.55 -5.10 12.15
CA SER A 76 -1.56 -5.57 10.76
C SER A 76 -0.29 -6.36 10.43
N PHE A 77 -0.45 -7.48 9.72
CA PHE A 77 0.61 -8.41 9.30
C PHE A 77 0.53 -8.58 7.78
N PHE A 78 1.64 -8.28 7.09
CA PHE A 78 1.77 -8.40 5.65
C PHE A 78 2.88 -9.43 5.36
N PRO A 79 2.55 -10.67 4.97
CA PRO A 79 3.56 -11.68 4.66
C PRO A 79 4.27 -11.37 3.33
N GLU A 80 5.59 -11.64 3.25
CA GLU A 80 6.28 -11.75 1.95
C GLU A 80 5.67 -12.92 1.15
N ILE A 81 4.74 -12.61 0.24
CA ILE A 81 4.28 -13.58 -0.77
C ILE A 81 5.35 -13.62 -1.86
N LYS A 82 6.32 -14.52 -1.71
CA LYS A 82 7.31 -14.80 -2.76
C LYS A 82 6.64 -15.49 -3.94
N ASN A 83 6.14 -14.66 -4.85
CA ASN A 83 5.69 -15.08 -6.16
C ASN A 83 6.87 -15.69 -6.95
N GLU A 84 6.59 -16.56 -7.92
CA GLU A 84 7.58 -16.87 -8.95
C GLU A 84 8.01 -15.55 -9.62
N ARG A 85 9.32 -15.27 -9.73
CA ARG A 85 9.84 -14.05 -10.35
C ARG A 85 9.24 -13.88 -11.75
N LYS A 86 8.35 -12.91 -11.91
CA LYS A 86 7.80 -12.47 -13.19
C LYS A 86 8.66 -11.31 -13.68
N SER A 87 9.05 -11.34 -14.96
CA SER A 87 9.77 -10.20 -15.52
C SER A 87 8.80 -9.08 -15.87
N TYR A 88 9.13 -7.88 -15.41
CA TYR A 88 8.48 -6.60 -15.74
C TYR A 88 8.98 -6.00 -17.07
N LYS A 89 9.64 -6.80 -17.92
CA LYS A 89 9.91 -6.40 -19.30
C LYS A 89 8.60 -6.34 -20.07
N LEU A 90 8.22 -5.13 -20.46
CA LEU A 90 7.07 -4.88 -21.34
C LEU A 90 7.21 -5.69 -22.63
N LYS A 91 6.12 -6.32 -23.03
CA LYS A 91 6.05 -7.15 -24.23
C LYS A 91 5.33 -6.39 -25.32
N GLU A 92 5.91 -6.40 -26.51
CA GLU A 92 5.19 -6.02 -27.73
C GLU A 92 3.99 -6.97 -27.93
N THR A 93 2.91 -6.44 -28.50
CA THR A 93 1.70 -7.19 -28.80
C THR A 93 1.01 -6.63 -30.04
N ASP A 94 0.47 -7.51 -30.87
CA ASP A 94 -0.34 -7.17 -32.05
C ASP A 94 -1.82 -6.90 -31.68
N GLU A 95 -2.20 -7.00 -30.39
CA GLU A 95 -3.55 -6.73 -29.92
C GLU A 95 -3.90 -5.24 -29.96
N GLU A 96 -5.17 -4.90 -30.24
CA GLU A 96 -5.64 -3.52 -30.12
C GLU A 96 -5.56 -3.07 -28.65
N LEU A 97 -4.91 -1.93 -28.41
CA LEU A 97 -4.67 -1.40 -27.07
C LEU A 97 -5.65 -0.28 -26.70
N LEU A 98 -5.86 -0.10 -25.40
CA LEU A 98 -6.51 1.08 -24.83
C LEU A 98 -5.60 2.31 -24.94
N SER A 99 -6.21 3.45 -25.22
CA SER A 99 -5.56 4.76 -25.31
C SER A 99 -5.94 5.59 -24.08
N PHE A 100 -4.93 6.20 -23.46
CA PHE A 100 -5.11 7.09 -22.32
C PHE A 100 -4.48 8.45 -22.63
N GLU A 101 -5.18 9.49 -22.22
CA GLU A 101 -4.80 10.91 -22.32
C GLU A 101 -4.52 11.45 -20.91
N ASN A 102 -5.17 10.91 -19.88
CA ASN A 102 -4.92 11.18 -18.47
C ASN A 102 -4.25 9.97 -17.76
N ILE A 103 -3.12 10.21 -17.08
CA ILE A 103 -2.37 9.16 -16.37
C ILE A 103 -3.12 8.66 -15.13
N THR A 104 -3.74 9.53 -14.34
CA THR A 104 -4.52 9.12 -13.16
C THR A 104 -5.67 8.18 -13.54
N PHE A 105 -6.38 8.46 -14.65
CA PHE A 105 -7.41 7.57 -15.15
C PHE A 105 -6.82 6.22 -15.59
N LYS A 106 -5.64 6.21 -16.23
CA LYS A 106 -4.93 4.97 -16.54
C LYS A 106 -4.58 4.19 -15.26
N LEU A 107 -4.11 4.84 -14.20
CA LEU A 107 -3.81 4.19 -12.92
C LEU A 107 -5.05 3.57 -12.28
N ALA A 108 -6.20 4.26 -12.29
CA ALA A 108 -7.47 3.71 -11.81
C ALA A 108 -7.92 2.48 -12.62
N ILE A 109 -7.72 2.46 -13.94
CA ILE A 109 -7.99 1.27 -14.76
C ILE A 109 -6.97 0.15 -14.52
N ILE A 110 -5.70 0.48 -14.24
CA ILE A 110 -4.70 -0.51 -13.85
C ILE A 110 -5.08 -1.14 -12.51
N GLN A 111 -5.56 -0.37 -11.53
CA GLN A 111 -6.05 -0.90 -10.24
C GLN A 111 -7.06 -2.03 -10.47
N VAL A 112 -8.17 -1.70 -11.15
CA VAL A 112 -9.27 -2.63 -11.41
C VAL A 112 -8.81 -3.85 -12.19
N LEU A 113 -7.99 -3.69 -13.23
CA LEU A 113 -7.59 -4.81 -14.08
C LEU A 113 -6.48 -5.68 -13.49
N MET A 114 -5.57 -5.11 -12.68
CA MET A 114 -4.36 -5.78 -12.20
C MET A 114 -4.53 -6.41 -10.81
N TYR A 115 -5.18 -5.69 -9.89
CA TYR A 115 -5.33 -6.10 -8.50
C TYR A 115 -6.74 -6.61 -8.21
N ASP A 116 -7.79 -5.87 -8.56
CA ASP A 116 -9.18 -6.24 -8.21
C ASP A 116 -9.70 -7.44 -9.02
N LEU A 117 -9.54 -7.40 -10.35
CA LEU A 117 -9.97 -8.46 -11.28
C LEU A 117 -8.85 -9.45 -11.62
N GLU A 118 -7.60 -9.13 -11.27
CA GLU A 118 -6.43 -9.97 -11.49
C GLU A 118 -6.15 -10.40 -12.96
N VAL A 119 -6.75 -9.77 -13.98
CA VAL A 119 -6.61 -10.19 -15.39
C VAL A 119 -5.42 -9.57 -16.13
N LEU A 120 -4.95 -8.39 -15.71
CA LEU A 120 -3.75 -7.75 -16.24
C LEU A 120 -2.52 -8.30 -15.50
N LYS A 121 -1.71 -9.11 -16.20
CA LYS A 121 -0.54 -9.79 -15.64
C LYS A 121 0.77 -9.40 -16.39
N PRO A 122 1.94 -9.39 -15.72
CA PRO A 122 2.16 -9.69 -14.30
C PRO A 122 1.50 -8.67 -13.37
N VAL A 123 1.20 -9.08 -12.13
CA VAL A 123 0.83 -8.14 -11.07
C VAL A 123 2.11 -7.38 -10.72
N PHE A 124 2.05 -6.05 -10.73
CA PHE A 124 3.18 -5.21 -10.37
C PHE A 124 3.38 -5.21 -8.86
N ASN A 125 4.64 -5.24 -8.44
CA ASN A 125 5.03 -5.08 -7.06
C ASN A 125 6.35 -4.31 -7.03
N ILE A 126 6.40 -3.22 -6.28
CA ILE A 126 7.53 -2.30 -6.27
C ILE A 126 8.82 -2.95 -5.71
N PHE A 127 8.70 -3.91 -4.78
CA PHE A 127 9.83 -4.65 -4.24
C PHE A 127 10.38 -5.65 -5.27
N ASP A 128 9.51 -6.40 -5.95
CA ASP A 128 9.92 -7.31 -7.04
C ASP A 128 10.53 -6.51 -8.22
N PHE A 129 9.99 -5.33 -8.54
CA PHE A 129 10.49 -4.44 -9.59
C PHE A 129 11.85 -3.83 -9.24
N ALA A 130 12.04 -3.40 -7.99
CA ALA A 130 13.33 -2.94 -7.48
C ALA A 130 14.39 -4.06 -7.49
N GLU A 131 14.00 -5.33 -7.27
CA GLU A 131 14.91 -6.47 -7.40
C GLU A 131 15.30 -6.75 -8.86
N GLU A 132 14.37 -6.66 -9.82
CA GLU A 132 14.70 -6.85 -11.24
C GLU A 132 15.53 -5.69 -11.83
N ALA A 133 15.21 -4.45 -11.46
CA ALA A 133 15.86 -3.22 -11.94
C ALA A 133 16.87 -2.66 -10.92
N SER A 134 17.63 -3.55 -10.26
CA SER A 134 18.55 -3.23 -9.17
C SER A 134 19.56 -2.09 -9.47
N GLU A 135 19.94 -1.91 -10.74
CA GLU A 135 20.81 -0.83 -11.19
C GLU A 135 20.21 0.58 -11.03
N LEU A 136 18.89 0.69 -10.92
CA LEU A 136 18.17 1.94 -10.72
C LEU A 136 18.17 2.41 -9.26
N ASN A 137 18.57 1.56 -8.31
CA ASN A 137 18.61 1.86 -6.86
C ASN A 137 17.28 2.46 -6.35
N ILE A 138 16.16 1.80 -6.67
CA ILE A 138 14.81 2.26 -6.30
C ILE A 138 14.65 2.28 -4.77
N ASP A 139 14.19 3.42 -4.25
CA ASP A 139 13.80 3.58 -2.85
C ASP A 139 12.38 3.08 -2.62
N THR A 140 12.25 1.88 -2.03
CA THR A 140 10.96 1.28 -1.69
C THR A 140 10.33 1.86 -0.40
N GLU A 141 10.97 2.86 0.23
CA GLU A 141 10.43 3.65 1.34
C GLU A 141 10.12 5.11 0.91
N SER A 142 10.04 5.36 -0.41
CA SER A 142 9.81 6.71 -0.94
C SER A 142 8.47 7.32 -0.49
N MET A 143 8.53 8.61 -0.12
CA MET A 143 7.38 9.50 0.12
C MET A 143 7.04 10.34 -1.13
N GLU A 144 7.80 10.20 -2.21
CA GLU A 144 7.56 10.82 -3.52
C GLU A 144 7.36 9.74 -4.61
N ILE A 145 6.87 10.14 -5.78
CA ILE A 145 6.64 9.22 -6.91
C ILE A 145 7.96 8.59 -7.38
N ILE A 146 8.01 7.26 -7.35
CA ILE A 146 9.09 6.47 -7.92
C ILE A 146 8.96 6.52 -9.45
N GLN A 147 9.69 7.46 -10.08
CA GLN A 147 9.59 7.71 -11.52
C GLN A 147 9.74 6.44 -12.39
N PRO A 148 10.69 5.50 -12.14
CA PRO A 148 10.77 4.26 -12.92
C PRO A 148 9.51 3.39 -12.87
N ALA A 149 8.77 3.40 -11.75
CA ALA A 149 7.51 2.68 -11.61
C ALA A 149 6.37 3.43 -12.34
N LEU A 150 6.34 4.77 -12.26
CA LEU A 150 5.39 5.57 -13.04
C LEU A 150 5.62 5.40 -14.55
N ASP A 151 6.87 5.43 -15.00
CA ASP A 151 7.25 5.19 -16.39
C ASP A 151 6.81 3.80 -16.87
N TYR A 152 6.92 2.77 -16.01
CA TYR A 152 6.37 1.45 -16.29
C TYR A 152 4.84 1.52 -16.49
N MET A 153 4.10 2.18 -15.59
CA MET A 153 2.64 2.31 -15.71
C MET A 153 2.21 3.14 -16.92
N ILE A 154 2.94 4.20 -17.28
CA ILE A 154 2.73 4.99 -18.51
C ILE A 154 2.87 4.11 -19.76
N ASN A 155 3.92 3.29 -19.81
CA ASN A 155 4.24 2.48 -20.99
C ASN A 155 3.53 1.11 -21.03
N LEU A 156 2.94 0.64 -19.92
CA LEU A 156 2.24 -0.64 -19.82
C LEU A 156 1.12 -0.76 -20.89
N PRO A 157 1.20 -1.68 -21.86
CA PRO A 157 0.15 -1.87 -22.86
C PRO A 157 -1.03 -2.61 -22.22
N ILE A 158 -2.24 -2.06 -22.35
CA ILE A 158 -3.48 -2.66 -21.83
C ILE A 158 -4.35 -3.09 -23.01
N PRO A 159 -4.47 -4.40 -23.31
CA PRO A 159 -5.34 -4.90 -24.36
C PRO A 159 -6.82 -4.50 -24.20
N LYS A 160 -7.43 -4.01 -25.27
CA LYS A 160 -8.80 -3.49 -25.29
C LYS A 160 -9.87 -4.52 -24.90
N LYS A 161 -9.59 -5.82 -25.07
CA LYS A 161 -10.44 -6.94 -24.61
C LYS A 161 -10.74 -6.92 -23.10
N TYR A 162 -9.94 -6.20 -22.30
CA TYR A 162 -10.17 -6.08 -20.86
C TYR A 162 -11.19 -4.99 -20.50
N ALA A 163 -11.48 -4.04 -21.39
CA ALA A 163 -12.35 -2.91 -21.07
C ALA A 163 -13.83 -3.29 -20.88
N GLU A 164 -14.28 -4.43 -21.42
CA GLU A 164 -15.61 -4.98 -21.13
C GLU A 164 -15.73 -5.53 -19.70
N GLN A 165 -14.62 -5.75 -18.99
CA GLN A 165 -14.62 -6.34 -17.65
C GLN A 165 -14.72 -5.27 -16.55
N VAL A 166 -14.27 -4.05 -16.83
CA VAL A 166 -14.36 -2.89 -15.93
C VAL A 166 -15.82 -2.46 -15.82
N GLN A 167 -16.39 -2.61 -14.62
CA GLN A 167 -17.79 -2.27 -14.31
C GLN A 167 -17.94 -1.16 -13.27
N GLU A 168 -16.96 -1.06 -12.37
CA GLU A 168 -16.88 -0.15 -11.24
C GLU A 168 -15.42 0.31 -11.12
N ILE A 169 -15.20 1.55 -10.71
CA ILE A 169 -13.90 2.10 -10.30
C ILE A 169 -14.09 2.55 -8.86
N ASP A 170 -13.17 2.19 -7.97
CA ASP A 170 -13.17 2.63 -6.58
C ASP A 170 -11.78 3.18 -6.28
N MET A 171 -11.63 4.52 -6.35
CA MET A 171 -10.38 5.18 -5.96
C MET A 171 -10.36 5.34 -4.44
N ASP A 172 -9.38 4.72 -3.79
CA ASP A 172 -9.09 4.85 -2.36
C ASP A 172 -7.59 5.10 -2.14
N GLY A 173 -7.24 5.83 -1.07
CA GLY A 173 -5.86 6.14 -0.72
C GLY A 173 -4.97 4.90 -0.51
N GLY A 174 -5.56 3.80 -0.03
CA GLY A 174 -4.87 2.53 0.20
C GLY A 174 -4.75 1.60 -1.01
N ASN A 175 -5.24 2.00 -2.20
CA ASN A 175 -5.19 1.17 -3.41
C ASN A 175 -3.74 0.80 -3.78
N GLU A 176 -3.53 -0.48 -4.14
CA GLU A 176 -2.19 -1.02 -4.43
C GLU A 176 -1.47 -0.24 -5.53
N ILE A 177 -2.17 0.29 -6.54
CA ILE A 177 -1.52 1.06 -7.60
C ILE A 177 -0.80 2.30 -7.06
N TYR A 178 -1.35 2.99 -6.05
CA TYR A 178 -0.75 4.19 -5.47
C TYR A 178 0.40 3.81 -4.53
N MET A 179 0.21 2.79 -3.70
CA MET A 179 1.27 2.25 -2.82
C MET A 179 2.47 1.67 -3.60
N ASN A 180 2.30 1.29 -4.86
CA ASN A 180 3.40 0.87 -5.73
C ASN A 180 4.14 2.04 -6.42
N LEU A 181 3.58 3.25 -6.38
CA LEU A 181 4.18 4.47 -6.94
C LEU A 181 4.77 5.37 -5.85
N ILE A 182 4.11 5.45 -4.68
CA ILE A 182 4.57 6.15 -3.48
C ILE A 182 4.36 5.20 -2.28
N PRO A 183 5.35 4.36 -1.90
CA PRO A 183 5.20 3.34 -0.86
C PRO A 183 4.89 3.84 0.55
N GLN A 184 5.04 5.14 0.81
CA GLN A 184 4.74 5.79 2.09
C GLN A 184 3.65 6.85 1.99
N TRP A 185 2.83 6.83 0.94
CA TRP A 185 1.70 7.75 0.81
C TRP A 185 0.67 7.50 1.91
N ASP A 186 0.17 8.57 2.50
CA ASP A 186 -0.87 8.57 3.54
C ASP A 186 -2.27 8.87 2.98
N GLY A 187 -2.36 9.27 1.70
CA GLY A 187 -3.61 9.65 1.05
C GLY A 187 -4.06 11.08 1.35
N GLU A 188 -3.25 11.91 2.02
CA GLU A 188 -3.65 13.26 2.45
C GLU A 188 -3.41 14.37 1.39
N ASP A 189 -2.75 14.07 0.27
CA ASP A 189 -2.44 15.03 -0.81
C ASP A 189 -3.12 14.74 -2.17
N ASP A 190 -2.94 15.64 -3.14
CA ASP A 190 -3.56 15.59 -4.46
C ASP A 190 -2.74 14.82 -5.53
N SER A 191 -1.72 14.03 -5.12
CA SER A 191 -0.81 13.33 -6.04
C SER A 191 -1.50 12.43 -7.07
N PHE A 192 -2.67 11.88 -6.71
CA PHE A 192 -3.46 10.97 -7.55
C PHE A 192 -4.90 11.47 -7.80
N ASP A 193 -5.12 12.78 -7.77
CA ASP A 193 -6.40 13.40 -8.10
C ASP A 193 -6.78 13.18 -9.59
N LEU A 194 -7.98 12.65 -9.84
CA LEU A 194 -8.55 12.51 -11.18
C LEU A 194 -9.27 13.80 -11.59
N ASN A 195 -8.51 14.88 -11.77
CA ASN A 195 -9.07 16.22 -12.06
C ASN A 195 -9.53 16.43 -13.51
N GLU A 196 -9.17 15.53 -14.43
CA GLU A 196 -9.58 15.53 -15.84
C GLU A 196 -9.73 14.10 -16.36
N VAL A 197 -10.74 13.83 -17.18
CA VAL A 197 -10.88 12.59 -17.97
C VAL A 197 -11.58 12.92 -19.28
N SER A 198 -11.13 12.35 -20.40
CA SER A 198 -11.71 12.63 -21.70
C SER A 198 -12.90 11.72 -22.01
N LEU A 199 -13.88 12.24 -22.77
CA LEU A 199 -15.05 11.47 -23.20
C LEU A 199 -14.63 10.22 -24.00
N LYS A 200 -13.57 10.35 -24.80
CA LYS A 200 -12.98 9.29 -25.61
C LYS A 200 -12.34 8.21 -24.74
N GLU A 201 -11.75 8.58 -23.60
CA GLU A 201 -11.20 7.61 -22.64
C GLU A 201 -12.31 6.76 -22.02
N LEU A 202 -13.36 7.39 -21.49
CA LEU A 202 -14.50 6.68 -20.86
C LEU A 202 -15.26 5.78 -21.84
N GLN A 203 -15.40 6.21 -23.11
CA GLN A 203 -16.11 5.45 -24.15
C GLN A 203 -15.48 4.09 -24.49
N GLN A 204 -14.24 3.85 -24.05
CA GLN A 204 -13.60 2.54 -24.21
C GLN A 204 -14.21 1.47 -23.28
N PHE A 205 -14.91 1.87 -22.21
CA PHE A 205 -15.40 0.98 -21.15
C PHE A 205 -16.93 0.86 -21.17
N PRO A 206 -17.52 0.09 -22.11
CA PRO A 206 -18.98 0.04 -22.31
C PRO A 206 -19.75 -0.48 -21.09
N ASN A 207 -19.09 -1.25 -20.23
CA ASN A 207 -19.68 -1.88 -19.06
C ASN A 207 -19.46 -1.10 -17.75
N LEU A 208 -18.70 0.00 -17.75
CA LEU A 208 -18.56 0.88 -16.59
C LEU A 208 -19.93 1.49 -16.23
N LYS A 209 -20.36 1.36 -14.97
CA LYS A 209 -21.65 1.87 -14.47
C LYS A 209 -21.53 2.75 -13.23
N LYS A 210 -20.42 2.65 -12.50
CA LYS A 210 -20.14 3.44 -11.30
C LYS A 210 -18.67 3.84 -11.21
N ALA A 211 -18.38 4.95 -10.54
CA ALA A 211 -17.03 5.33 -10.13
C ALA A 211 -17.07 6.10 -8.80
N THR A 212 -16.32 5.68 -7.80
CA THR A 212 -15.85 6.54 -6.70
C THR A 212 -14.53 7.15 -7.15
N ILE A 213 -14.39 8.47 -7.07
CA ILE A 213 -13.19 9.17 -7.57
C ILE A 213 -12.62 10.14 -6.54
N MET A 214 -11.29 10.19 -6.43
CA MET A 214 -10.56 11.24 -5.71
C MET A 214 -10.35 12.41 -6.68
N THR A 215 -10.83 13.60 -6.35
CA THR A 215 -10.64 14.81 -7.18
C THR A 215 -11.01 16.11 -6.45
N SER A 216 -10.14 17.10 -6.52
CA SER A 216 -10.40 18.50 -6.15
C SER A 216 -11.26 19.26 -7.18
N ASN A 217 -11.53 18.68 -8.35
CA ASN A 217 -12.32 19.26 -9.45
C ASN A 217 -13.63 18.48 -9.75
N PHE A 218 -14.26 17.92 -8.71
CA PHE A 218 -15.38 16.97 -8.85
C PHE A 218 -16.48 17.43 -9.81
N GLU A 219 -16.98 18.67 -9.72
CA GLU A 219 -18.12 19.11 -10.54
C GLU A 219 -17.84 19.07 -12.05
N GLN A 220 -16.60 19.36 -12.50
CA GLN A 220 -16.25 19.29 -13.93
C GLN A 220 -16.13 17.84 -14.41
N VAL A 221 -15.49 16.98 -13.62
CA VAL A 221 -15.23 15.57 -13.95
C VAL A 221 -16.54 14.77 -13.97
N LYS A 222 -17.38 15.00 -12.97
CA LYS A 222 -18.72 14.41 -12.75
C LYS A 222 -19.64 14.52 -13.96
N ASP A 223 -19.65 15.66 -14.65
CA ASP A 223 -20.50 15.84 -15.83
C ASP A 223 -20.08 14.97 -17.02
N ILE A 224 -18.77 14.68 -17.15
CA ILE A 224 -18.24 13.81 -18.22
C ILE A 224 -18.65 12.35 -17.96
N PHE A 225 -18.51 11.86 -16.72
CA PHE A 225 -19.02 10.54 -16.30
C PHE A 225 -20.55 10.41 -16.48
N LYS A 226 -21.32 11.41 -16.02
CA LYS A 226 -22.79 11.43 -16.17
C LYS A 226 -23.23 11.43 -17.62
N SER A 227 -22.49 12.08 -18.53
CA SER A 227 -22.80 12.08 -19.95
C SER A 227 -22.84 10.66 -20.56
N GLN A 228 -22.08 9.71 -19.97
CA GLN A 228 -22.04 8.30 -20.37
C GLN A 228 -22.98 7.41 -19.53
N GLY A 229 -23.83 8.00 -18.69
CA GLY A 229 -24.75 7.26 -17.82
C GLY A 229 -24.06 6.55 -16.64
N ILE A 230 -22.81 6.91 -16.35
CA ILE A 230 -22.05 6.37 -15.22
C ILE A 230 -22.46 7.13 -13.96
N LYS A 231 -22.76 6.42 -12.88
CA LYS A 231 -22.95 7.01 -11.55
C LYS A 231 -21.58 7.38 -10.99
N VAL A 232 -21.43 8.58 -10.46
CA VAL A 232 -20.13 9.04 -9.96
C VAL A 232 -20.29 9.71 -8.61
N GLU A 233 -19.45 9.31 -7.67
CA GLU A 233 -19.42 9.75 -6.27
C GLU A 233 -17.98 10.23 -5.97
N LEU A 234 -17.88 11.21 -5.07
CA LEU A 234 -16.60 11.72 -4.57
C LEU A 234 -16.24 10.90 -3.33
N LEU A 235 -14.95 10.53 -3.18
CA LEU A 235 -14.43 9.89 -1.97
C LEU A 235 -14.58 10.82 -0.74
#